data_AF-A0A1F1EYC2-F1
#
_entry.id   AF-A0A1F1EYC2-F1
#
_cell.length_a   1.000
_cell.length_b   1.000
_cell.length_c   1.000
_cell.angle_alpha   90.00
_cell.angle_beta   90.00
_cell.angle_gamma   90.00
#
_symmetry.space_group_name_H-M   'P 1'
#
loop_
_entity.id
_entity.type
_entity.pdbx_description
1 polymer ?
#
loop_
_entity_poly.entity_id
_entity_poly.type
_entity_poly.pdbx_seq_one_letter_code
_entity_poly.pdbx_strand_id
1 'polypeptide(L)'
;MIRDRIDVVVAHGREEFYDGAQAYDVACMVIIRLAALLERPEFMPYLVAISEDERRAIRTTRNIAAHAGYRSMDDSLFWMAITRRVPEILDRIHAGG
;
A
#
# COMPACT_ATOMS: atom_id res chain seq x y z
N MET A 1 10.39 -3.95 -6.79
CA MET A 1 9.11 -4.65 -7.11
C MET A 1 7.88 -4.01 -6.46
N ILE A 2 7.87 -3.68 -5.15
CA ILE A 2 6.84 -2.82 -4.55
C ILE A 2 7.28 -1.35 -4.56
N ARG A 3 8.53 -1.06 -4.15
CA ARG A 3 9.08 0.30 -4.14
C ARG A 3 9.08 0.97 -5.52
N ASP A 4 9.57 0.29 -6.56
CA ASP A 4 9.54 0.83 -7.93
C ASP A 4 8.11 1.15 -8.43
N ARG A 5 7.10 0.43 -7.94
CA ARG A 5 5.69 0.73 -8.28
C ARG A 5 5.17 1.96 -7.56
N ILE A 6 5.63 2.19 -6.32
CA ILE A 6 5.33 3.43 -5.60
C ILE A 6 5.97 4.60 -6.34
N ASP A 7 7.20 4.45 -6.82
CA ASP A 7 7.89 5.49 -7.59
C ASP A 7 7.13 5.85 -8.88
N VAL A 8 6.57 4.85 -9.57
CA VAL A 8 5.66 5.08 -10.71
C VAL A 8 4.44 5.91 -10.30
N VAL A 9 3.77 5.56 -9.19
CA VAL A 9 2.60 6.33 -8.70
C VAL A 9 3.00 7.76 -8.36
N VAL A 10 4.14 7.96 -7.70
CA VAL A 10 4.65 9.30 -7.36
C VAL A 10 4.96 10.11 -8.61
N ALA A 11 5.54 9.49 -9.65
CA ALA A 11 5.90 10.15 -10.90
C ALA A 11 4.68 10.66 -11.70
N HIS A 12 3.55 9.95 -11.65
CA HIS A 12 2.28 10.43 -12.24
C HIS A 12 1.69 11.64 -11.51
N GLY A 13 2.03 11.79 -10.23
CA GLY A 13 1.56 12.91 -9.42
C GLY A 13 0.12 12.77 -8.92
N ARG A 14 -0.24 13.65 -7.98
CA ARG A 14 -1.54 13.59 -7.28
C ARG A 14 -2.73 13.86 -8.21
N GLU A 15 -2.56 14.73 -9.20
CA GLU A 15 -3.64 15.16 -10.09
C GLU A 15 -4.11 14.02 -11.01
N GLU A 16 -3.21 13.11 -11.39
CA GLU A 16 -3.53 11.91 -12.18
C GLU A 16 -3.94 10.71 -11.30
N PHE A 17 -4.14 10.92 -9.99
CA PHE A 17 -4.50 9.86 -9.05
C PHE A 17 -6.00 9.88 -8.74
N TYR A 18 -6.76 9.10 -9.50
CA TYR A 18 -8.21 8.94 -9.36
C TYR A 18 -8.65 7.56 -9.86
N ASP A 19 -9.84 7.11 -9.46
CA ASP A 19 -10.43 5.84 -9.90
C ASP A 19 -10.45 5.70 -11.44
N GLY A 20 -9.86 4.62 -11.94
CA GLY A 20 -9.76 4.31 -13.37
C GLY A 20 -8.48 4.82 -14.04
N ALA A 21 -7.64 5.58 -13.33
CA ALA A 21 -6.31 5.95 -13.79
C ALA A 21 -5.30 4.80 -13.62
N GLN A 22 -4.30 4.74 -14.49
CA GLN A 22 -3.25 3.72 -14.42
C GLN A 22 -2.47 3.77 -13.10
N ALA A 23 -2.17 4.96 -12.58
CA ALA A 23 -1.50 5.13 -11.29
C ALA A 23 -2.33 4.55 -10.14
N TYR A 24 -3.66 4.59 -10.26
CA TYR A 24 -4.58 4.02 -9.27
C TYR A 24 -4.52 2.48 -9.27
N ASP A 25 -4.54 1.86 -10.45
CA ASP A 25 -4.37 0.41 -10.59
C ASP A 25 -3.04 -0.07 -9.98
N VAL A 26 -1.95 0.67 -10.26
CA VAL A 26 -0.62 0.37 -9.71
C VAL A 26 -0.63 0.47 -8.19
N ALA A 27 -1.25 1.50 -7.62
CA ALA A 27 -1.42 1.67 -6.18
C ALA A 27 -2.23 0.53 -5.54
N CYS A 28 -3.33 0.10 -6.17
CA CYS A 28 -4.11 -1.04 -5.69
C CYS A 28 -3.26 -2.32 -5.67
N MET A 29 -2.47 -2.55 -6.73
CA MET A 29 -1.55 -3.69 -6.79
C MET A 29 -0.45 -3.62 -5.72
N VAL A 30 0.03 -2.42 -5.35
CA VAL A 30 0.96 -2.22 -4.24
C VAL A 30 0.35 -2.68 -2.92
N ILE A 31 -0.86 -2.20 -2.58
CA ILE A 31 -1.52 -2.59 -1.33
C ILE A 31 -1.85 -4.08 -1.30
N ILE A 32 -2.35 -4.64 -2.40
CA ILE A 32 -2.70 -6.07 -2.46
C ILE A 32 -1.47 -6.93 -2.19
N ARG A 33 -0.33 -6.62 -2.83
CA ARG A 33 0.91 -7.37 -2.64
C ARG A 33 1.52 -7.16 -1.26
N LEU A 34 1.46 -5.93 -0.74
CA LEU A 34 1.94 -5.64 0.61
C LEU A 34 1.13 -6.42 1.65
N ALA A 35 -0.20 -6.36 1.59
CA ALA A 35 -1.06 -7.09 2.50
C ALA A 35 -0.80 -8.61 2.45
N ALA A 36 -0.66 -9.17 1.24
CA ALA A 36 -0.31 -10.58 1.07
C ALA A 36 1.06 -10.93 1.69
N LEU A 37 2.06 -10.05 1.58
CA LEU A 37 3.37 -10.23 2.23
C LEU A 37 3.23 -10.26 3.76
N LEU A 38 2.47 -9.32 4.32
CA LEU A 38 2.28 -9.20 5.77
C LEU A 38 1.52 -10.39 6.39
N GLU A 39 0.79 -11.15 5.59
CA GLU A 39 0.03 -12.33 6.03
C GLU A 39 0.84 -13.63 5.99
N ARG A 40 2.04 -13.61 5.40
CA ARG A 40 2.89 -14.79 5.31
C ARG A 40 3.65 -15.03 6.63
N PRO A 41 3.51 -16.20 7.27
CA PRO A 41 4.14 -16.50 8.56
C PRO A 41 5.67 -16.36 8.54
N GLU A 42 6.30 -16.70 7.42
CA GLU A 42 7.74 -16.60 7.20
C GLU A 42 8.28 -15.17 7.34
N PHE A 43 7.43 -14.15 7.13
CA PHE A 43 7.84 -12.76 7.27
C PHE A 43 7.61 -12.21 8.69
N MET A 44 6.87 -12.91 9.57
CA MET A 44 6.55 -12.43 10.92
C MET A 44 7.74 -11.89 11.73
N PRO A 45 8.94 -12.52 11.70
CA PRO A 45 10.11 -11.98 12.41
C PRO A 45 10.55 -10.59 11.96
N TYR A 46 10.24 -10.19 10.73
CA TYR A 46 10.58 -8.89 10.15
C TYR A 46 9.47 -7.84 10.35
N LEU A 47 8.30 -8.26 10.83
CA LEU A 47 7.13 -7.38 11.00
C LEU A 47 6.99 -6.81 12.42
N VAL A 48 7.94 -7.07 13.32
CA VAL A 48 7.95 -6.49 14.68
C VAL A 48 7.99 -4.97 14.66
N ALA A 49 8.52 -4.36 13.59
CA ALA A 49 8.58 -2.91 13.40
C ALA A 49 7.25 -2.28 12.96
N ILE A 50 6.21 -3.08 12.72
CA ILE A 50 4.88 -2.63 12.28
C ILE A 50 3.87 -2.90 13.39
N SER A 51 3.02 -1.92 13.69
CA SER A 51 1.96 -2.08 14.69
C SER A 51 0.81 -2.96 14.18
N GLU A 52 0.02 -3.51 15.10
CA GLU A 52 -1.21 -4.24 14.75
C GLU A 52 -2.22 -3.34 14.01
N ASP A 53 -2.28 -2.05 14.35
CA ASP A 53 -3.18 -1.10 13.70
C ASP A 53 -2.75 -0.80 12.26
N GLU A 54 -1.44 -0.69 12.01
CA GLU A 54 -0.91 -0.55 10.65
C GLU A 54 -1.20 -1.80 9.81
N ARG A 55 -1.02 -3.00 10.39
CA ARG A 55 -1.40 -4.27 9.74
C ARG A 55 -2.90 -4.32 9.42
N ARG A 56 -3.74 -3.86 10.35
CA ARG A 56 -5.20 -3.83 10.18
C ARG A 56 -5.60 -2.84 9.09
N ALA A 57 -5.02 -1.64 9.10
CA ALA A 57 -5.26 -0.62 8.09
C ALA A 57 -4.93 -1.12 6.69
N ILE A 58 -3.75 -1.73 6.50
CA ILE A 58 -3.34 -2.30 5.20
C ILE A 58 -4.32 -3.38 4.72
N ARG A 59 -4.76 -4.28 5.60
CA ARG A 59 -5.75 -5.31 5.25
C ARG A 59 -7.10 -4.72 4.87
N THR A 60 -7.57 -3.69 5.58
CA THR A 60 -8.81 -2.99 5.26
C THR A 60 -8.71 -2.32 3.88
N THR A 61 -7.63 -1.59 3.62
CA THR A 61 -7.39 -0.95 2.31
C THR A 61 -7.33 -1.99 1.19
N ARG A 62 -6.67 -3.14 1.40
CA ARG A 62 -6.69 -4.25 0.44
C ARG A 62 -8.11 -4.74 0.18
N ASN A 63 -8.90 -5.00 1.22
CA ASN A 63 -10.27 -5.52 1.05
C ASN A 63 -11.13 -4.59 0.19
N ILE A 64 -10.98 -3.27 0.40
CA ILE A 64 -11.65 -2.26 -0.42
C ILE A 64 -11.15 -2.33 -1.87
N ALA A 65 -9.82 -2.32 -2.08
CA ALA A 65 -9.23 -2.37 -3.42
C ALA A 65 -9.60 -3.66 -4.19
N ALA A 66 -9.68 -4.81 -3.51
CA ALA A 66 -9.93 -6.10 -4.13
C ALA A 66 -11.42 -6.39 -4.43
N HIS A 67 -12.34 -5.80 -3.66
CA HIS A 67 -13.76 -6.18 -3.71
C HIS A 67 -14.72 -5.05 -4.04
N ALA A 68 -14.38 -3.81 -3.69
CA ALA A 68 -15.31 -2.69 -3.79
C ALA A 68 -15.09 -1.83 -5.04
N GLY A 69 -14.24 -2.28 -5.97
CA GLY A 69 -14.07 -1.70 -7.31
C GLY A 69 -13.75 -0.21 -7.27
N TYR A 70 -12.65 0.14 -6.59
CA TYR A 70 -12.00 1.46 -6.49
C TYR A 70 -12.87 2.62 -5.94
N ARG A 71 -14.13 2.77 -6.37
CA ARG A 71 -15.08 3.85 -6.05
C ARG A 71 -15.34 4.14 -4.58
N SER A 72 -15.09 3.18 -3.68
CA SER A 72 -15.38 3.35 -2.26
C SER A 72 -14.18 3.86 -1.45
N MET A 73 -13.03 4.05 -2.10
CA MET A 73 -11.82 4.53 -1.45
C MET A 73 -11.67 6.04 -1.65
N ASP A 74 -11.35 6.77 -0.58
CA ASP A 74 -10.99 8.19 -0.69
C ASP A 74 -9.61 8.33 -1.33
N ASP A 75 -9.57 8.90 -2.53
CA ASP A 75 -8.35 9.03 -3.33
C ASP A 75 -7.26 9.83 -2.64
N SER A 76 -7.61 10.82 -1.81
CA SER A 76 -6.62 11.62 -1.07
C SER A 76 -5.99 10.82 0.06
N LEU A 77 -6.81 10.08 0.81
CA LEU A 77 -6.31 9.17 1.83
C LEU A 77 -5.49 8.04 1.22
N PHE A 78 -5.92 7.53 0.07
CA PHE A 78 -5.21 6.46 -0.61
C PHE A 78 -3.88 6.91 -1.19
N TRP A 79 -3.85 8.08 -1.82
CA TRP A 79 -2.62 8.73 -2.26
C TRP A 79 -1.63 8.87 -1.10
N MET A 80 -2.07 9.39 0.04
CA MET A 80 -1.25 9.54 1.24
C MET A 80 -0.75 8.21 1.79
N ALA A 81 -1.58 7.16 1.73
CA ALA A 81 -1.18 5.83 2.13
C ALA A 81 -0.04 5.31 1.24
N ILE A 82 -0.17 5.42 -0.08
CA ILE A 82 0.78 4.87 -1.05
C ILE A 82 2.08 5.64 -1.12
N THR A 83 2.02 6.97 -1.08
CA THR A 83 3.19 7.83 -1.35
C THR A 83 3.96 8.23 -0.09
N ARG A 84 3.39 8.02 1.10
CA ARG A 84 4.06 8.33 2.37
C ARG A 84 4.10 7.15 3.33
N ARG A 85 2.92 6.68 3.77
CA ARG A 85 2.83 5.68 4.85
C ARG A 85 3.42 4.32 4.48
N VAL A 86 3.12 3.82 3.28
CA VAL A 86 3.66 2.55 2.81
C VAL A 86 5.19 2.60 2.65
N PRO A 87 5.79 3.64 2.03
CA PRO A 87 7.25 3.82 2.02
C PRO A 87 7.87 3.77 3.42
N GLU A 88 7.31 4.51 4.38
CA GLU A 88 7.80 4.54 5.78
C GLU A 88 7.73 3.15 6.43
N ILE A 89 6.66 2.39 6.18
CA ILE A 89 6.53 1.00 6.65
C ILE A 89 7.61 0.12 6.02
N LEU A 90 7.85 0.23 4.71
CA LEU A 90 8.86 -0.54 4.01
C LEU A 90 10.28 -0.23 4.51
N ASP A 91 10.58 1.05 4.77
CA ASP A 91 11.87 1.46 5.34
C ASP A 91 12.09 0.85 6.73
N ARG A 92 11.05 0.83 7.57
CA ARG A 92 11.12 0.20 8.90
C ARG A 92 11.31 -1.33 8.83
N ILE A 93 10.63 -2.01 7.91
CA ILE A 93 10.83 -3.45 7.69
C ILE A 93 12.26 -3.73 7.24
N HIS A 94 12.81 -2.90 6.35
CA HIS A 94 14.17 -3.07 5.83
C HIS A 94 15.24 -2.78 6.89
N ALA A 95 15.03 -1.78 7.74
CA ALA A 95 15.97 -1.43 8.81
C ALA A 95 15.94 -2.38 10.01
N GLY A 96 14.82 -3.08 10.23
CA GLY A 96 14.63 -4.04 11.33
C GLY A 96 14.89 -5.50 10.97
N GLY A 97 15.30 -5.78 9.74
CA GLY A 97 15.58 -7.13 9.22
C GLY A 97 17.04 -7.47 9.06
#